data_AF-A0A2S4Y2S9-F1
#
_entry.id   AF-A0A2S4Y2S9-F1
#
_cell.length_a   1.000
_cell.length_b   1.000
_cell.length_c   1.000
_cell.angle_alpha   90.00
_cell.angle_beta   90.00
_cell.angle_gamma   90.00
#
_symmetry.space_group_name_H-M   'P 1'
#
loop_
_entity.id
_entity.type
_entity.pdbx_description
1 polymer ?
#
loop_
_entity_poly.entity_id
_entity_poly.type
_entity_poly.pdbx_seq_one_letter_code
_entity_poly.pdbx_strand_id
1 'polypeptide(L)'
;MHDQRERTGPAHAEVAEVWPRDGRIRVIGHAVGAPSGTGTLVVRLRGAEDTELRLPAEGRDTRFEAAVPLAELAAATPDGERVWDLYLAPDGHDGTLRLGRHLDDVRGKKKIFTYPAQRAAGREFEPYYTVQDNLSIACDRGGGR
;
A
#
# COMPACT_ATOMS: atom_id res chain seq x y z
N MET A 1 1.71 -36.37 -4.91
CA MET A 1 0.62 -35.75 -4.13
C MET A 1 1.23 -34.52 -3.51
N HIS A 2 0.92 -33.33 -4.02
CA HIS A 2 1.52 -32.09 -3.52
C HIS A 2 0.96 -31.81 -2.13
N ASP A 3 1.83 -31.98 -1.13
CA ASP A 3 1.68 -31.52 0.24
C ASP A 3 1.58 -29.98 0.20
N GLN A 4 0.36 -29.46 0.06
CA GLN A 4 0.08 -28.05 0.28
C GLN A 4 0.24 -27.81 1.77
N ARG A 5 1.47 -27.55 2.21
CA ARG A 5 1.73 -27.03 3.54
C ARG A 5 0.88 -25.79 3.72
N GLU A 6 -0.02 -25.87 4.68
CA GLU A 6 -0.80 -24.75 5.17
C GLU A 6 0.17 -23.60 5.46
N ARG A 7 0.14 -22.56 4.62
CA ARG A 7 0.86 -21.30 4.84
C ARG A 7 0.17 -20.57 6.00
N THR A 8 0.35 -21.07 7.22
CA THR A 8 -0.13 -20.42 8.45
C THR A 8 0.84 -19.34 8.87
N GLY A 9 1.09 -18.38 7.96
CA GLY A 9 1.70 -17.11 8.33
C GLY A 9 0.66 -16.20 8.98
N PRO A 10 1.07 -15.15 9.73
CA PRO A 10 0.13 -14.13 10.20
C PRO A 10 -0.63 -13.53 9.01
N ALA A 11 -1.89 -13.13 9.22
CA ALA A 11 -2.68 -12.49 8.18
C ALA A 11 -1.93 -11.27 7.64
N HIS A 12 -1.88 -11.12 6.31
CA HIS A 12 -1.17 -10.02 5.66
C HIS A 12 -1.77 -9.69 4.30
N ALA A 13 -1.50 -8.49 3.81
CA ALA A 13 -1.92 -8.02 2.49
C ALA A 13 -0.71 -8.01 1.55
N GLU A 14 -0.75 -8.87 0.53
CA GLU A 14 0.28 -9.00 -0.49
C GLU A 14 -0.01 -8.07 -1.67
N VAL A 15 0.91 -7.16 -1.97
CA VAL A 15 0.81 -6.26 -3.12
C VAL A 15 1.25 -6.99 -4.38
N ALA A 16 0.33 -7.09 -5.35
CA ALA A 16 0.59 -7.66 -6.67
C ALA A 16 1.05 -6.58 -7.66
N GLU A 17 0.38 -5.43 -7.67
CA GLU A 17 0.64 -4.36 -8.63
C GLU A 17 0.46 -2.98 -7.98
N VAL A 18 1.31 -2.02 -8.38
CA VAL A 18 1.20 -0.61 -8.01
C VAL A 18 1.25 0.22 -9.29
N TRP A 19 0.27 1.09 -9.46
CA TRP A 19 0.06 1.92 -10.64
C TRP A 19 -0.05 3.39 -10.23
N PRO A 20 1.08 4.10 -10.12
CA PRO A 20 1.11 5.54 -9.87
C PRO A 20 0.89 6.31 -11.19
N ARG A 21 -0.36 6.62 -11.52
CA ARG A 21 -0.72 7.40 -12.72
C ARG A 21 -2.03 8.18 -12.54
N ASP A 22 -2.29 9.15 -13.41
CA ASP A 22 -3.57 9.87 -13.45
C ASP A 22 -3.95 10.57 -12.13
N GLY A 23 -2.97 11.12 -11.41
CA GLY A 23 -3.20 11.80 -10.13
C GLY A 23 -3.61 10.88 -8.98
N ARG A 24 -3.39 9.56 -9.08
CA ARG A 24 -3.66 8.57 -8.04
C ARG A 24 -2.66 7.42 -8.04
N ILE A 25 -2.47 6.81 -6.87
CA ILE A 25 -1.72 5.56 -6.74
C ILE A 25 -2.72 4.44 -6.57
N ARG A 26 -2.90 3.62 -7.61
CA ARG A 26 -3.75 2.42 -7.53
C ARG A 26 -2.90 1.24 -7.08
N VAL A 27 -3.40 0.50 -6.11
CA VAL A 27 -2.76 -0.68 -5.55
C VAL A 27 -3.70 -1.87 -5.71
N ILE A 28 -3.17 -2.95 -6.25
CA ILE A 28 -3.88 -4.23 -6.42
C ILE A 28 -3.09 -5.27 -5.63
N GLY A 29 -3.80 -6.09 -4.87
CA GLY A 29 -3.17 -7.11 -4.05
C GLY A 29 -4.12 -8.21 -3.63
N HIS A 30 -3.63 -9.06 -2.74
CA HIS A 30 -4.39 -10.15 -2.16
C HIS A 30 -4.27 -10.19 -0.64
N ALA A 31 -5.37 -10.43 0.07
CA ALA A 31 -5.29 -10.78 1.50
C ALA A 31 -5.01 -12.28 1.65
N VAL A 32 -4.06 -12.60 2.53
CA VAL A 32 -3.73 -13.98 2.91
C VAL A 32 -4.03 -14.18 4.38
N GLY A 33 -4.67 -15.30 4.72
CA GLY A 33 -5.10 -15.58 6.09
C GLY A 33 -6.26 -14.71 6.58
N ALA A 34 -6.91 -13.96 5.68
CA ALA A 34 -8.10 -13.16 5.93
C ALA A 34 -9.03 -13.19 4.69
N PRO A 35 -10.35 -13.09 4.86
CA PRO A 35 -11.27 -12.88 3.74
C PRO A 35 -10.99 -11.53 3.08
N SER A 36 -11.02 -11.39 1.76
CA SER A 36 -11.05 -10.05 1.15
C SER A 36 -11.78 -10.00 -0.20
N GLY A 37 -13.10 -9.77 -0.14
CA GLY A 37 -13.87 -9.25 -1.26
C GLY A 37 -13.98 -7.72 -1.22
N THR A 38 -14.13 -7.14 -0.03
CA THR A 38 -14.22 -5.69 0.18
C THR A 38 -13.50 -5.32 1.48
N GLY A 39 -13.14 -4.05 1.62
CA GLY A 39 -12.50 -3.54 2.82
C GLY A 39 -12.20 -2.05 2.71
N THR A 40 -11.36 -1.58 3.62
CA THR A 40 -10.88 -0.20 3.66
C THR A 40 -9.35 -0.18 3.53
N LEU A 41 -8.83 0.52 2.54
CA LEU A 41 -7.42 0.90 2.52
C LEU A 41 -7.21 2.05 3.52
N VAL A 42 -6.36 1.81 4.51
CA VAL A 42 -5.94 2.79 5.51
C VAL A 42 -4.55 3.28 5.15
N VAL A 43 -4.42 4.56 4.86
CA VAL A 43 -3.14 5.23 4.55
C VAL A 43 -2.79 6.12 5.72
N ARG A 44 -1.84 5.71 6.56
CA ARG A 44 -1.49 6.35 7.83
C ARG A 44 -0.18 7.11 7.74
N LEU A 45 -0.13 8.31 8.31
CA LEU A 45 1.09 9.10 8.35
C LEU A 45 2.07 8.51 9.38
N ARG A 46 3.31 8.27 8.96
CA ARG A 46 4.35 7.77 9.85
C ARG A 46 4.71 8.83 10.88
N GLY A 47 4.67 8.46 12.16
CA GLY A 47 4.96 9.36 13.29
C GLY A 47 3.80 10.25 13.71
N ALA A 48 2.63 10.12 13.10
CA ALA A 48 1.40 10.82 13.50
C ALA A 48 0.20 9.88 13.35
N GLU A 49 -0.07 9.09 14.39
CA GLU A 49 -1.09 8.03 14.36
C GLU A 49 -2.51 8.57 14.17
N ASP A 50 -2.76 9.83 14.55
CA ASP A 50 -4.05 10.50 14.36
C ASP A 50 -4.31 10.96 12.92
N THR A 51 -3.30 10.93 12.05
CA THR A 51 -3.42 11.36 10.64
C THR A 51 -3.48 10.14 9.73
N GLU A 52 -4.68 9.77 9.29
CA GLU A 52 -4.88 8.68 8.35
C GLU A 52 -6.04 8.95 7.37
N LEU A 53 -5.91 8.43 6.15
CA LEU A 53 -6.96 8.42 5.13
C LEU A 53 -7.56 7.02 5.04
N ARG A 54 -8.88 6.95 5.01
CA ARG A 54 -9.65 5.72 4.79
C ARG A 54 -10.29 5.77 3.43
N LEU A 55 -9.90 4.85 2.56
CA LEU A 55 -10.34 4.77 1.18
C LEU A 55 -11.00 3.41 0.94
N PRO A 56 -12.04 3.31 0.11
CA PRO A 56 -12.65 2.03 -0.20
C PRO A 56 -11.64 1.12 -0.90
N ALA A 57 -11.61 -0.15 -0.48
CA ALA A 57 -10.93 -1.22 -1.18
C ALA A 57 -11.99 -2.22 -1.69
N GLU A 58 -12.04 -2.40 -3.00
CA GLU A 58 -13.04 -3.24 -3.66
C GLU A 58 -12.35 -4.42 -4.34
N GLY A 59 -13.06 -5.54 -4.47
CA GLY A 59 -12.45 -6.74 -4.99
C GLY A 59 -13.37 -7.95 -4.94
N ARG A 60 -12.77 -9.14 -5.08
CA ARG A 60 -13.47 -10.42 -5.01
C ARG A 60 -12.56 -11.47 -4.39
N ASP A 61 -13.16 -12.34 -3.59
CA ASP A 61 -12.52 -13.48 -2.92
C ASP A 61 -11.39 -13.10 -1.97
N THR A 62 -10.15 -13.10 -2.47
CA THR A 62 -8.94 -12.68 -1.77
C THR A 62 -8.26 -11.52 -2.47
N ARG A 63 -8.77 -11.05 -3.61
CA ARG A 63 -8.19 -9.92 -4.36
C ARG A 63 -8.84 -8.63 -3.90
N PHE A 64 -8.02 -7.62 -3.64
CA PHE A 64 -8.48 -6.26 -3.39
C PHE A 64 -7.82 -5.28 -4.36
N GLU A 65 -8.49 -4.15 -4.53
CA GLU A 65 -8.05 -3.02 -5.32
C GLU A 65 -8.45 -1.73 -4.60
N ALA A 66 -7.50 -0.83 -4.46
CA ALA A 66 -7.74 0.48 -3.87
C ALA A 66 -6.99 1.55 -4.65
N ALA A 67 -7.51 2.78 -4.62
CA ALA A 67 -6.87 3.92 -5.24
C ALA A 67 -6.69 5.02 -4.20
N VAL A 68 -5.47 5.57 -4.14
CA VAL A 68 -5.12 6.72 -3.29
C VAL A 68 -5.10 7.98 -4.16
N PRO A 69 -6.10 8.87 -4.07
CA PRO A 69 -6.08 10.13 -4.79
C PRO A 69 -4.98 11.02 -4.24
N LEU A 70 -4.07 11.48 -5.10
CA LEU A 70 -2.93 12.30 -4.65
C LEU A 70 -3.37 13.66 -4.13
N ALA A 71 -4.51 14.18 -4.59
CA ALA A 71 -5.07 15.43 -4.08
C ALA A 71 -5.50 15.32 -2.61
N GLU A 72 -6.17 14.23 -2.24
CA GLU A 72 -6.56 13.96 -0.84
C GLU A 72 -5.34 13.66 0.02
N LEU A 73 -4.41 12.85 -0.50
CA LEU A 73 -3.15 12.58 0.18
C LEU A 73 -2.36 13.87 0.44
N ALA A 74 -2.28 14.77 -0.54
CA ALA A 74 -1.63 16.06 -0.39
C ALA A 74 -2.31 16.96 0.64
N ALA A 75 -3.65 17.01 0.64
CA ALA A 75 -4.41 17.80 1.59
C ALA A 75 -4.23 17.30 3.03
N ALA A 76 -4.10 15.98 3.21
CA ALA A 76 -3.83 15.36 4.51
C ALA A 76 -2.35 15.40 4.91
N THR A 77 -1.43 15.77 4.00
CA THR A 77 0.01 15.77 4.27
C THR A 77 0.47 17.11 4.87
N PRO A 78 1.00 17.11 6.11
CA PRO A 78 1.59 18.31 6.70
C PRO A 78 2.83 18.80 5.94
N ASP A 79 3.34 19.98 6.29
CA ASP A 79 4.53 20.53 5.65
C ASP A 79 5.82 19.79 5.99
N GLY A 80 6.66 19.62 4.96
CA GLY A 80 7.94 18.91 5.02
C GLY A 80 7.86 17.48 4.45
N GLU A 81 8.99 16.78 4.52
CA GLU A 81 9.11 15.38 4.09
C GLU A 81 8.29 14.48 5.00
N ARG A 82 7.47 13.62 4.42
CA ARG A 82 6.57 12.71 5.13
C ARG A 82 6.53 11.34 4.47
N VAL A 83 6.22 10.33 5.27
CA VAL A 83 6.06 8.95 4.78
C VAL A 83 4.69 8.47 5.18
N TRP A 84 3.96 7.94 4.20
CA TRP A 84 2.66 7.32 4.40
C TRP A 84 2.78 5.81 4.30
N ASP A 85 2.11 5.15 5.23
CA ASP A 85 2.16 3.73 5.47
C ASP A 85 0.80 3.11 5.11
N LEU A 86 0.81 2.08 4.26
CA LEU A 86 -0.42 1.51 3.71
C LEU A 86 -0.81 0.24 4.44
N TYR A 87 -2.08 0.17 4.82
CA TYR A 87 -2.72 -0.97 5.46
C TYR A 87 -4.06 -1.29 4.80
N LEU A 88 -4.47 -2.55 4.86
CA LEU A 88 -5.78 -3.02 4.45
C LEU A 88 -6.56 -3.43 5.71
N ALA A 89 -7.76 -2.90 5.91
CA ALA A 89 -8.73 -3.43 6.85
C ALA A 89 -9.78 -4.20 6.06
N PRO A 90 -9.67 -5.53 5.92
CA PRO A 90 -10.69 -6.32 5.23
C PRO A 90 -12.01 -6.31 6.01
N ASP A 91 -13.13 -6.31 5.30
CA ASP A 91 -14.44 -6.41 5.95
C ASP A 91 -14.58 -7.77 6.66
N GLY A 92 -14.99 -7.75 7.93
CA GLY A 92 -15.12 -8.96 8.75
C GLY A 92 -13.80 -9.46 9.35
N HIS A 93 -12.71 -8.69 9.26
CA HIS A 93 -11.46 -8.95 9.98
C HIS A 93 -11.20 -7.86 11.03
N ASP A 94 -11.04 -8.26 12.29
CA ASP A 94 -10.67 -7.36 13.37
C ASP A 94 -9.17 -7.02 13.29
N GLY A 95 -8.83 -6.01 12.48
CA GLY A 95 -7.47 -5.51 12.38
C GLY A 95 -7.14 -4.79 11.09
N THR A 96 -5.90 -4.30 11.03
CA THR A 96 -5.30 -3.75 9.82
C THR A 96 -4.11 -4.60 9.41
N LEU A 97 -4.09 -5.03 8.16
CA LEU A 97 -3.05 -5.83 7.55
C LEU A 97 -2.09 -4.90 6.83
N ARG A 98 -0.82 -4.90 7.22
CA ARG A 98 0.17 -4.07 6.52
C ARG A 98 0.30 -4.54 5.07
N LEU A 99 0.23 -3.59 4.13
CA LEU A 99 0.54 -3.89 2.73
C LEU A 99 2.03 -4.10 2.59
N GLY A 100 2.40 -5.30 2.18
CA GLY A 100 3.77 -5.65 1.85
C GLY A 100 3.82 -6.58 0.67
N ARG A 101 5.03 -7.01 0.33
CA ARG A 101 5.25 -7.96 -0.73
C ARG A 101 5.96 -9.17 -0.14
N HIS A 102 5.26 -10.28 -0.03
CA HIS A 102 5.90 -11.52 0.38
C HIS A 102 6.51 -12.17 -0.87
N LEU A 103 7.84 -12.09 -0.98
CA LEU A 103 8.62 -12.59 -2.12
C LEU A 103 8.80 -14.12 -2.08
N ASP A 104 7.73 -14.87 -1.81
CA ASP A 104 7.85 -16.32 -1.55
C ASP A 104 8.36 -17.14 -2.75
N ASP A 105 8.36 -16.60 -3.97
CA ASP A 105 8.65 -17.40 -5.19
C ASP A 105 9.76 -16.86 -6.10
N VAL A 106 10.65 -15.97 -5.63
CA VAL A 106 11.76 -15.47 -6.47
C VAL A 106 13.12 -15.54 -5.77
N ARG A 107 13.71 -16.74 -5.79
CA ARG A 107 15.13 -16.94 -5.47
C ARG A 107 15.98 -16.15 -6.48
N GLY A 108 16.58 -15.04 -6.05
CA GLY A 108 17.64 -14.33 -6.79
C GLY A 108 17.28 -13.07 -7.57
N LYS A 109 16.13 -12.41 -7.32
CA LYS A 109 15.87 -11.09 -7.91
C LYS A 109 15.38 -10.09 -6.86
N LYS A 110 16.31 -9.33 -6.27
CA LYS A 110 16.03 -7.97 -5.79
C LYS A 110 15.73 -7.10 -7.03
N LYS A 111 14.59 -7.33 -7.69
CA LYS A 111 14.06 -6.35 -8.64
C LYS A 111 13.69 -5.16 -7.78
N ILE A 112 14.53 -4.14 -7.78
CA ILE A 112 14.21 -2.83 -7.23
C ILE A 112 13.07 -2.32 -8.11
N PHE A 113 11.83 -2.46 -7.64
CA PHE A 113 10.69 -1.86 -8.31
C PHE A 113 10.74 -0.37 -7.98
N THR A 114 11.39 0.41 -8.85
CA THR A 114 11.30 1.87 -8.79
C THR A 114 10.01 2.28 -9.46
N TYR A 115 9.13 2.90 -8.70
CA TYR A 115 7.90 3.48 -9.22
C TYR A 115 8.15 4.95 -9.53
N PRO A 116 7.72 5.46 -10.70
CA PRO A 116 7.91 6.87 -11.01
C PRO A 116 7.14 7.72 -10.00
N ALA A 117 7.82 8.72 -9.45
CA ALA A 117 7.19 9.68 -8.56
C ALA A 117 6.12 10.49 -9.32
N GLN A 118 5.00 10.76 -8.67
CA GLN A 118 3.92 11.58 -9.21
C GLN A 118 3.83 12.91 -8.50
N ARG A 119 3.60 13.97 -9.26
CA ARG A 119 3.43 15.32 -8.72
C ARG A 119 1.96 15.68 -8.62
N ALA A 120 1.55 16.14 -7.45
CA ALA A 120 0.21 16.67 -7.21
C ALA A 120 0.26 17.77 -6.14
N ALA A 121 -0.49 18.85 -6.34
CA ALA A 121 -0.56 19.98 -5.40
C ALA A 121 0.81 20.53 -4.95
N GLY A 122 1.81 20.54 -5.84
CA GLY A 122 3.16 21.01 -5.53
C GLY A 122 4.01 20.06 -4.66
N ARG A 123 3.54 18.82 -4.45
CA ARG A 123 4.24 17.75 -3.73
C ARG A 123 4.57 16.61 -4.68
N GLU A 124 5.61 15.85 -4.35
CA GLU A 124 6.03 14.67 -5.09
C GLU A 124 5.77 13.43 -4.24
N PHE A 125 5.04 12.46 -4.81
CA PHE A 125 4.61 11.23 -4.16
C PHE A 125 5.27 10.04 -4.84
N GLU A 126 6.11 9.33 -4.11
CA GLU A 126 6.87 8.18 -4.61
C GLU A 126 6.51 6.91 -3.82
N PRO A 127 5.84 5.93 -4.46
CA PRO A 127 5.67 4.61 -3.87
C PRO A 127 7.02 3.89 -3.78
N TYR A 128 7.32 3.31 -2.62
CA TYR A 128 8.53 2.53 -2.43
C TYR A 128 8.30 1.37 -1.46
N TYR A 129 9.13 0.33 -1.56
CA TYR A 129 9.17 -0.76 -0.60
C TYR A 129 10.24 -0.48 0.45
N THR A 130 9.86 -0.65 1.72
CA THR A 130 10.80 -0.56 2.84
C THR A 130 11.72 -1.79 2.88
N VAL A 131 12.71 -1.78 3.77
CA VAL A 131 13.60 -2.94 4.02
C VAL A 131 12.87 -4.19 4.53
N GLN A 132 11.65 -4.02 5.03
CA GLN A 132 10.76 -5.10 5.47
C GLN A 132 9.78 -5.52 4.36
N ASP A 133 10.03 -5.11 3.11
CA ASP A 133 9.16 -5.32 1.95
C ASP A 133 7.73 -4.75 2.11
N ASN A 134 7.53 -3.81 3.04
CA ASN A 134 6.26 -3.10 3.21
C ASN A 134 6.14 -1.94 2.23
N LEU A 135 4.96 -1.76 1.61
CA LEU A 135 4.68 -0.64 0.73
C LEU A 135 4.44 0.63 1.55
N SER A 136 5.12 1.71 1.17
CA SER A 136 4.98 3.06 1.70
C SER A 136 4.97 4.07 0.55
N ILE A 137 4.48 5.28 0.81
CA ILE A 137 4.54 6.41 -0.11
C ILE A 137 5.36 7.51 0.57
N ALA A 138 6.51 7.85 -0.01
CA ALA A 138 7.24 9.04 0.38
C ALA A 138 6.56 10.26 -0.24
N CYS A 139 6.41 11.31 0.54
CA CYS A 139 5.97 12.62 0.09
C CYS A 139 7.06 13.62 0.42
N ASP A 140 7.71 14.17 -0.60
CA ASP A 140 8.57 15.34 -0.46
C ASP A 140 7.82 16.59 -0.95
N ARG A 141 8.19 17.75 -0.40
CA ARG A 141 7.86 19.01 -1.05
C ARG A 141 8.51 18.94 -2.42
N GLY A 142 7.70 19.03 -3.48
CA GLY A 142 8.20 18.95 -4.85
C GLY A 142 9.30 20.01 -5.00
N GLY A 143 10.55 19.55 -5.07
CA GLY A 143 11.70 20.42 -5.20
C GLY A 143 11.46 21.30 -6.41
N GLY A 144 11.25 22.60 -6.18
CA GLY A 144 11.17 23.58 -7.23
C GLY A 144 12.45 23.47 -8.06
N ARG A 145 12.30 23.03 -9.30
CA ARG A 145 13.24 23.35 -10.37
C ARG A 145 12.56 24.37 -11.27
#